data_AF-A0A1G8C7T9-F1
#
_entry.id   AF-A0A1G8C7T9-F1
#
_cell.length_a   1.000
_cell.length_b   1.000
_cell.length_c   1.000
_cell.angle_alpha   90.00
_cell.angle_beta   90.00
_cell.angle_gamma   90.00
#
_symmetry.space_group_name_H-M   'P 1'
#
loop_
_entity.id
_entity.type
_entity.pdbx_description
1 polymer ?
#
loop_
_entity_poly.entity_id
_entity_poly.type
_entity_poly.pdbx_seq_one_letter_code
_entity_poly.pdbx_strand_id
1 'polypeptide(L)'
;MKFQLKNILAVMAISVTLFSCSNDDDNEMITGNGNLKLEFDNIYKSANFTFNTNYTNSNAEVVAVSKVKYIVSNIVLTKEDGTTFTYPKSQSYFIVDEATPATLLLNLSNIPAGNYTKVKYGIGVDKTQWEAGATGQGDFLATAQTAGMIWSWSAGYKFVAFEGTFTAPTVTTAKEFKVHTGQTGTDYNYTEVTLSFPENALVRTTITPQVHIMTDLSQVIDGANKINLTEAATVMGGAKLALVTTNISSMFKIDHVHNDQFFNQKAVRN
;
A
#
# COMPACT_ATOMS: atom_id res chain seq x y z
N MET A 1 35.88 9.00 -81.91
CA MET A 1 34.80 9.99 -81.67
C MET A 1 34.18 9.66 -80.32
N LYS A 2 34.55 10.35 -79.23
CA LYS A 2 34.03 11.66 -78.78
C LYS A 2 32.49 11.70 -78.76
N PHE A 3 31.97 12.11 -77.59
CA PHE A 3 30.62 12.64 -77.32
C PHE A 3 29.51 11.60 -77.02
N GLN A 4 28.69 11.65 -75.96
CA GLN A 4 28.46 12.64 -74.90
C GLN A 4 28.01 11.95 -73.60
N LEU A 5 28.73 12.27 -72.53
CA LEU A 5 28.39 12.05 -71.15
C LEU A 5 27.52 13.24 -70.69
N LYS A 6 26.21 13.19 -70.91
CA LYS A 6 25.26 14.19 -70.37
C LYS A 6 23.83 13.70 -70.60
N ASN A 7 23.06 13.64 -69.52
CA ASN A 7 21.64 13.28 -69.46
C ASN A 7 21.39 11.77 -69.36
N ILE A 8 21.38 11.25 -68.14
CA ILE A 8 20.17 10.69 -67.48
C ILE A 8 20.52 10.68 -65.98
N LEU A 9 20.57 11.89 -65.43
CA LEU A 9 20.69 12.19 -64.01
C LEU A 9 19.26 12.53 -63.55
N ALA A 10 18.34 11.57 -63.66
CA ALA A 10 16.91 11.80 -63.39
C ALA A 10 16.07 10.50 -63.25
N VAL A 11 16.58 9.42 -62.64
CA VAL A 11 15.73 8.26 -62.28
C VAL A 11 16.11 7.64 -60.92
N MET A 12 16.88 8.34 -60.08
CA MET A 12 17.28 7.84 -58.75
C MET A 12 16.85 8.82 -57.64
N ALA A 13 15.60 9.27 -57.72
CA ALA A 13 14.93 10.01 -56.67
C ALA A 13 13.43 9.75 -56.81
N ILE A 14 12.95 8.65 -56.22
CA ILE A 14 11.56 8.35 -55.79
C ILE A 14 11.58 6.86 -55.43
N SER A 15 11.89 6.55 -54.17
CA SER A 15 11.43 5.35 -53.41
C SER A 15 12.11 5.25 -52.03
N VAL A 16 12.18 6.37 -51.31
CA VAL A 16 12.41 6.36 -49.85
C VAL A 16 11.37 7.26 -49.21
N THR A 17 10.12 6.86 -49.26
CA THR A 17 9.07 7.42 -48.41
C THR A 17 8.05 6.34 -48.09
N LEU A 18 7.80 6.19 -46.77
CA LEU A 18 6.62 5.58 -46.14
C LEU A 18 6.67 4.07 -45.81
N PHE A 19 7.46 3.73 -44.79
CA PHE A 19 6.96 2.93 -43.65
C PHE A 19 7.55 3.51 -42.35
N SER A 20 7.19 4.76 -42.06
CA SER A 20 7.15 5.23 -40.69
C SER A 20 5.70 5.05 -40.25
N CYS A 21 5.37 3.85 -39.78
CA CYS A 21 4.23 3.73 -38.87
C CYS A 21 4.67 4.40 -37.57
N SER A 22 4.36 5.70 -37.42
CA SER A 22 4.12 6.20 -36.08
C SER A 22 2.85 5.47 -35.63
N ASN A 23 2.96 4.68 -34.57
CA ASN A 23 1.76 4.31 -33.83
C ASN A 23 1.28 5.61 -33.20
N ASP A 24 0.40 6.32 -33.90
CA ASP A 24 -0.35 7.47 -33.39
C ASP A 24 -1.41 6.99 -32.38
N ASP A 25 -0.99 6.33 -31.30
CA ASP A 25 -1.86 5.97 -30.16
C ASP A 25 -1.97 7.12 -29.13
N ASP A 26 -1.40 8.29 -29.43
CA ASP A 26 -1.22 9.41 -28.50
C ASP A 26 -2.47 10.31 -28.30
N ASN A 27 -3.67 9.86 -28.67
CA ASN A 27 -4.88 10.67 -28.55
C ASN A 27 -6.07 9.96 -27.88
N GLU A 28 -5.79 9.00 -26.99
CA GLU A 28 -6.77 8.50 -26.03
C GLU A 28 -7.20 9.66 -25.11
N MET A 29 -8.43 10.14 -25.29
CA MET A 29 -9.00 11.17 -24.42
C MET A 29 -9.22 10.62 -23.00
N ILE A 30 -8.28 10.92 -22.09
CA ILE A 30 -8.34 10.48 -20.68
C ILE A 30 -9.47 11.22 -19.95
N THR A 31 -10.66 10.63 -19.91
CA THR A 31 -11.85 11.21 -19.29
C THR A 31 -12.68 10.16 -18.54
N GLY A 32 -13.64 10.63 -17.74
CA GLY A 32 -14.49 9.80 -16.91
C GLY A 32 -13.84 9.38 -15.61
N ASN A 33 -14.36 8.31 -15.01
CA ASN A 33 -13.87 7.75 -13.76
C ASN A 33 -13.62 6.26 -13.94
N GLY A 34 -12.51 5.78 -13.38
CA GLY A 34 -12.12 4.38 -13.29
C GLY A 34 -11.99 3.92 -11.85
N ASN A 35 -11.30 2.80 -11.67
CA ASN A 35 -11.00 2.22 -10.37
C ASN A 35 -9.48 2.04 -10.22
N LEU A 36 -9.01 1.86 -8.98
CA LEU A 36 -7.62 1.53 -8.66
C LEU A 36 -7.63 0.56 -7.50
N LYS A 37 -6.70 -0.40 -7.49
CA LYS A 37 -6.51 -1.34 -6.41
C LYS A 37 -5.17 -1.10 -5.72
N LEU A 38 -5.18 -1.14 -4.39
CA LEU A 38 -3.96 -1.21 -3.58
C LEU A 38 -3.92 -2.61 -2.97
N GLU A 39 -2.92 -3.40 -3.32
CA GLU A 39 -2.68 -4.72 -2.74
C GLU A 39 -1.55 -4.62 -1.71
N PHE A 40 -1.77 -5.18 -0.53
CA PHE A 40 -0.79 -5.20 0.55
C PHE A 40 -0.26 -6.62 0.75
N ASP A 41 0.95 -6.85 0.28
CA ASP A 41 1.66 -8.12 0.44
C ASP A 41 2.54 -8.06 1.67
N ASN A 42 2.13 -8.76 2.72
CA ASN A 42 2.88 -8.80 3.96
C ASN A 42 4.07 -9.75 3.84
N ILE A 43 5.26 -9.22 4.12
CA ILE A 43 6.52 -9.94 4.11
C ILE A 43 7.23 -9.78 5.46
N TYR A 44 8.19 -10.66 5.73
CA TYR A 44 9.13 -10.49 6.83
C TYR A 44 10.55 -10.39 6.26
N LYS A 45 11.10 -9.18 6.28
CA LYS A 45 12.31 -8.79 5.54
C LYS A 45 12.13 -8.97 4.03
N SER A 46 12.52 -10.13 3.50
CA SER A 46 12.40 -10.47 2.08
C SER A 46 11.58 -11.73 1.82
N ALA A 47 11.21 -12.47 2.88
CA ALA A 47 10.41 -13.68 2.75
C ALA A 47 8.92 -13.34 2.83
N ASN A 48 8.08 -14.05 2.07
CA ASN A 48 6.63 -13.99 2.26
C ASN A 48 6.29 -14.28 3.72
N PHE A 49 5.40 -13.49 4.32
CA PHE A 49 5.04 -13.71 5.70
C PHE A 49 4.30 -15.04 5.86
N THR A 50 4.49 -15.68 7.01
CA THR A 50 3.78 -16.90 7.40
C THR A 50 3.62 -16.88 8.91
N PHE A 51 2.38 -17.08 9.37
CA PHE A 51 2.06 -17.16 10.79
C PHE A 51 2.83 -18.28 11.49
N ASN A 52 3.17 -18.05 12.77
CA ASN A 52 3.83 -18.98 13.67
C ASN A 52 5.18 -19.54 13.16
N THR A 53 5.74 -18.92 12.12
CA THR A 53 7.11 -19.17 11.67
C THR A 53 8.06 -18.38 12.54
N ASN A 54 9.19 -18.99 12.88
CA ASN A 54 10.23 -18.37 13.70
C ASN A 54 11.06 -17.40 12.85
N TYR A 55 11.02 -16.13 13.22
CA TYR A 55 11.89 -15.09 12.67
C TYR A 55 12.83 -14.56 13.74
N THR A 56 14.10 -14.35 13.42
CA THR A 56 15.07 -13.76 14.35
C THR A 56 15.26 -12.28 14.06
N ASN A 57 15.06 -11.45 15.10
CA ASN A 57 15.31 -10.00 15.05
C ASN A 57 16.76 -9.67 15.41
N SER A 58 17.16 -8.40 15.24
CA SER A 58 18.52 -7.96 15.57
C SER A 58 18.89 -8.01 17.07
N ASN A 59 17.90 -8.17 17.97
CA ASN A 59 18.12 -8.37 19.40
C ASN A 59 18.38 -9.85 19.77
N ALA A 60 18.52 -10.73 18.78
CA ALA A 60 18.60 -12.19 18.94
C ALA A 60 17.35 -12.82 19.57
N GLU A 61 16.19 -12.16 19.46
CA GLU A 61 14.91 -12.71 19.86
C GLU A 61 14.30 -13.47 18.68
N VAL A 62 13.74 -14.64 18.95
CA VAL A 62 13.02 -15.46 17.97
C VAL A 62 11.53 -15.22 18.18
N VAL A 63 10.89 -14.59 17.21
CA VAL A 63 9.46 -14.26 17.23
C VAL A 63 8.67 -15.21 16.34
N ALA A 64 7.54 -15.69 16.84
CA ALA A 64 6.52 -16.43 16.11
C ALA A 64 5.23 -15.62 16.14
N VAL A 65 4.97 -14.89 15.05
CA VAL A 65 3.87 -13.93 14.93
C VAL A 65 2.57 -14.68 14.65
N SER A 66 1.51 -14.39 15.40
CA SER A 66 0.20 -15.05 15.27
C SER A 66 -0.95 -14.07 14.91
N LYS A 67 -0.68 -12.76 14.92
CA LYS A 67 -1.65 -11.74 14.49
C LYS A 67 -0.94 -10.56 13.84
N VAL A 68 -1.44 -10.17 12.67
CA VAL A 68 -1.02 -8.98 11.95
C VAL A 68 -2.25 -8.29 11.39
N LYS A 69 -2.56 -7.10 11.93
CA LYS A 69 -3.60 -6.23 11.39
C LYS A 69 -3.17 -4.77 11.44
N TYR A 70 -3.60 -3.98 10.47
CA TYR A 70 -3.40 -2.54 10.50
C TYR A 70 -4.51 -1.80 9.75
N ILE A 71 -4.75 -0.56 10.15
CA ILE A 71 -5.76 0.31 9.53
C ILE A 71 -5.07 1.19 8.49
N VAL A 72 -5.54 1.16 7.26
CA VAL A 72 -5.13 2.09 6.19
C VAL A 72 -6.24 3.11 6.01
N SER A 73 -5.90 4.40 5.96
CA SER A 73 -6.91 5.46 5.85
C SER A 73 -6.50 6.65 4.97
N ASN A 74 -7.44 7.57 4.74
CA ASN A 74 -7.18 8.89 4.17
C ASN A 74 -6.34 8.87 2.87
N ILE A 75 -6.72 7.99 1.94
CA ILE A 75 -6.03 7.78 0.69
C ILE A 75 -6.10 9.04 -0.19
N VAL A 76 -4.94 9.48 -0.66
CA VAL A 76 -4.75 10.57 -1.62
C VAL A 76 -3.86 10.06 -2.74
N LEU A 77 -4.29 10.25 -3.99
CA LEU A 77 -3.53 9.89 -5.17
C LEU A 77 -3.00 11.16 -5.84
N THR A 78 -1.73 11.17 -6.24
CA THR A 78 -1.13 12.29 -6.99
C THR A 78 -1.03 11.92 -8.45
N LYS A 79 -1.51 12.81 -9.33
CA LYS A 79 -1.43 12.68 -10.78
C LYS A 79 -0.05 13.08 -11.30
N GLU A 80 0.22 12.69 -12.54
CA GLU A 80 1.45 13.06 -13.27
C GLU A 80 1.63 14.58 -13.43
N ASP A 81 0.53 15.33 -13.54
CA ASP A 81 0.54 16.81 -13.60
C ASP A 81 0.76 17.48 -12.22
N GLY A 82 0.92 16.69 -11.16
CA GLY A 82 1.12 17.16 -9.78
C GLY A 82 -0.16 17.49 -9.01
N THR A 83 -1.33 17.45 -9.65
CA THR A 83 -2.62 17.61 -8.95
C THR A 83 -2.94 16.36 -8.11
N THR A 84 -3.79 16.52 -7.09
CA THR A 84 -4.18 15.41 -6.22
C THR A 84 -5.66 15.09 -6.32
N PHE A 85 -5.98 13.82 -6.12
CA PHE A 85 -7.32 13.32 -5.88
C PHE A 85 -7.40 12.71 -4.49
N THR A 86 -8.25 13.25 -3.64
CA THR A 86 -8.51 12.71 -2.29
C THR A 86 -9.68 11.75 -2.35
N TYR A 87 -9.47 10.50 -1.94
CA TYR A 87 -10.54 9.51 -1.87
C TYR A 87 -11.57 9.91 -0.80
N PRO A 88 -12.89 9.76 -1.04
CA PRO A 88 -13.90 10.22 -0.11
C PRO A 88 -13.69 9.70 1.32
N LYS A 89 -13.55 10.62 2.29
CA LYS A 89 -13.15 10.28 3.67
C LYS A 89 -14.03 9.21 4.32
N SER A 90 -15.35 9.27 4.13
CA SER A 90 -16.31 8.27 4.64
C SER A 90 -16.10 6.85 4.10
N GLN A 91 -15.34 6.69 3.02
CA GLN A 91 -15.02 5.40 2.38
C GLN A 91 -13.53 5.07 2.48
N SER A 92 -12.74 5.90 3.17
CA SER A 92 -11.27 5.86 3.15
C SER A 92 -10.72 5.31 4.46
N TYR A 93 -11.31 4.21 4.95
CA TYR A 93 -10.82 3.46 6.11
C TYR A 93 -10.97 1.96 5.86
N PHE A 94 -9.86 1.26 5.92
CA PHE A 94 -9.75 -0.16 5.61
C PHE A 94 -8.96 -0.85 6.71
N ILE A 95 -9.29 -2.10 6.99
CA ILE A 95 -8.50 -2.96 7.87
C ILE A 95 -7.83 -3.97 6.98
N VAL A 96 -6.50 -3.95 6.94
CA VAL A 96 -5.71 -5.03 6.34
C VAL A 96 -5.47 -6.06 7.43
N ASP A 97 -5.94 -7.28 7.21
CA ASP A 97 -5.83 -8.41 8.11
C ASP A 97 -5.21 -9.58 7.37
N GLU A 98 -3.99 -9.95 7.75
CA GLU A 98 -3.24 -11.04 7.12
C GLU A 98 -3.98 -12.39 7.20
N ALA A 99 -4.84 -12.57 8.20
CA ALA A 99 -5.67 -13.77 8.29
C ALA A 99 -6.88 -13.77 7.35
N THR A 100 -7.18 -12.64 6.70
CA THR A 100 -8.36 -12.45 5.84
C THR A 100 -7.92 -11.94 4.45
N PRO A 101 -7.62 -12.84 3.49
CA PRO A 101 -7.06 -12.45 2.18
C PRO A 101 -7.84 -11.38 1.42
N ALA A 102 -9.17 -11.36 1.52
CA ALA A 102 -10.02 -10.36 0.87
C ALA A 102 -9.76 -8.91 1.35
N THR A 103 -9.12 -8.75 2.50
CA THR A 103 -8.77 -7.44 3.07
C THR A 103 -7.41 -6.92 2.64
N LEU A 104 -6.59 -7.77 2.03
CA LEU A 104 -5.28 -7.39 1.49
C LEU A 104 -5.41 -6.54 0.22
N LEU A 105 -6.57 -6.58 -0.44
CA LEU A 105 -6.84 -5.86 -1.68
C LEU A 105 -7.91 -4.77 -1.47
N LEU A 106 -7.48 -3.51 -1.41
CA LEU A 106 -8.36 -2.35 -1.28
C LEU A 106 -8.87 -1.95 -2.66
N ASN A 107 -10.19 -1.99 -2.84
CA ASN A 107 -10.83 -1.62 -4.10
C ASN A 107 -11.33 -0.17 -4.02
N LEU A 108 -10.65 0.74 -4.72
CA LEU A 108 -11.00 2.16 -4.78
C LEU A 108 -11.77 2.43 -6.07
N SER A 109 -12.92 3.08 -5.94
CA SER A 109 -13.84 3.32 -7.06
C SER A 109 -14.03 4.80 -7.36
N ASN A 110 -14.54 5.10 -8.56
CA ASN A 110 -14.88 6.46 -8.97
C ASN A 110 -13.68 7.43 -8.95
N ILE A 111 -12.49 6.92 -9.25
CA ILE A 111 -11.27 7.73 -9.34
C ILE A 111 -11.25 8.41 -10.72
N PRO A 112 -11.06 9.73 -10.82
CA PRO A 112 -10.94 10.40 -12.10
C PRO A 112 -9.88 9.73 -13.00
N ALA A 113 -10.20 9.53 -14.26
CA ALA A 113 -9.23 8.97 -15.21
C ALA A 113 -7.96 9.85 -15.23
N GLY A 114 -6.81 9.20 -15.28
CA GLY A 114 -5.52 9.89 -15.15
C GLY A 114 -4.35 8.93 -15.03
N ASN A 115 -3.16 9.47 -15.23
CA ASN A 115 -1.90 8.82 -14.86
C ASN A 115 -1.56 9.24 -13.45
N TYR A 116 -1.42 8.28 -12.55
CA TYR A 116 -1.07 8.52 -11.16
C TYR A 116 0.35 8.07 -10.87
N THR A 117 1.07 8.89 -10.10
CA THR A 117 2.51 8.71 -9.81
C THR A 117 2.79 8.43 -8.35
N LYS A 118 1.85 8.71 -7.44
CA LYS A 118 2.02 8.52 -6.00
C LYS A 118 0.72 8.19 -5.30
N VAL A 119 0.84 7.49 -4.18
CA VAL A 119 -0.20 7.36 -3.17
C VAL A 119 0.32 7.90 -1.84
N LYS A 120 -0.55 8.61 -1.12
CA LYS A 120 -0.40 8.91 0.30
C LYS A 120 -1.57 8.29 1.06
N TYR A 121 -1.30 7.69 2.20
CA TYR A 121 -2.33 7.17 3.10
C TYR A 121 -1.87 7.27 4.56
N GLY A 122 -2.82 7.21 5.48
CA GLY A 122 -2.58 7.09 6.91
C GLY A 122 -2.50 5.64 7.36
N ILE A 123 -1.76 5.41 8.45
CA ILE A 123 -1.87 4.20 9.26
C ILE A 123 -2.56 4.56 10.58
N GLY A 124 -3.79 4.08 10.72
CA GLY A 124 -4.70 4.40 11.83
C GLY A 124 -5.92 5.20 11.42
N VAL A 125 -6.69 5.63 12.42
CA VAL A 125 -7.79 6.59 12.28
C VAL A 125 -7.25 7.96 12.64
N ASP A 126 -7.51 9.00 11.83
CA ASP A 126 -7.02 10.34 12.18
C ASP A 126 -7.78 10.95 13.35
N LYS A 127 -7.13 11.88 14.05
CA LYS A 127 -7.66 12.49 15.27
C LYS A 127 -9.00 13.18 15.05
N THR A 128 -9.17 13.90 13.95
CA THR A 128 -10.44 14.59 13.64
C THR A 128 -11.58 13.58 13.46
N GLN A 129 -11.33 12.46 12.79
CA GLN A 129 -12.33 11.39 12.65
C GLN A 129 -12.67 10.75 14.00
N TRP A 130 -11.67 10.50 14.83
CA TRP A 130 -11.88 9.93 16.16
C TRP A 130 -12.70 10.89 17.06
N GLU A 131 -12.36 12.19 17.08
CA GLU A 131 -13.05 13.23 17.85
C GLU A 131 -14.50 13.46 17.41
N ALA A 132 -14.87 13.07 16.19
CA ALA A 132 -16.26 13.11 15.72
C ALA A 132 -17.19 12.11 16.43
N GLY A 133 -16.65 11.26 17.31
CA GLY A 133 -17.39 10.30 18.11
C GLY A 133 -18.01 9.16 17.29
N ALA A 134 -18.78 8.30 17.96
CA ALA A 134 -19.33 7.09 17.33
C ALA A 134 -20.17 7.40 16.07
N THR A 135 -21.02 8.43 16.11
CA THR A 135 -21.83 8.84 14.97
C THR A 135 -20.96 9.30 13.79
N GLY A 136 -19.91 10.08 14.04
CA GLY A 136 -19.02 10.56 12.99
C GLY A 136 -18.14 9.47 12.39
N GLN A 137 -17.69 8.52 13.22
CA GLN A 137 -16.91 7.35 12.81
C GLN A 137 -17.73 6.33 12.00
N GLY A 138 -19.06 6.32 12.17
CA GLY A 138 -19.99 5.54 11.37
C GLY A 138 -19.70 4.03 11.39
N ASP A 139 -19.95 3.38 10.25
CA ASP A 139 -19.85 1.93 10.10
C ASP A 139 -18.43 1.37 10.34
N PHE A 140 -17.40 2.22 10.18
CA PHE A 140 -16.03 1.79 10.39
C PHE A 140 -15.77 1.42 11.86
N LEU A 141 -16.44 2.07 12.83
CA LEU A 141 -16.32 1.72 14.24
C LEU A 141 -16.78 0.27 14.50
N ALA A 142 -17.93 -0.10 13.95
CA ALA A 142 -18.47 -1.47 14.07
C ALA A 142 -17.58 -2.49 13.35
N THR A 143 -17.04 -2.11 12.19
CA THR A 143 -16.08 -2.92 11.42
C THR A 143 -14.81 -3.19 12.23
N ALA A 144 -14.23 -2.14 12.82
CA ALA A 144 -13.04 -2.25 13.68
C ALA A 144 -13.31 -3.06 14.94
N GLN A 145 -14.48 -2.91 15.57
CA GLN A 145 -14.87 -3.72 16.72
C GLN A 145 -14.94 -5.20 16.36
N THR A 146 -15.59 -5.54 15.24
CA THR A 146 -15.69 -6.92 14.73
C THR A 146 -14.32 -7.50 14.40
N ALA A 147 -13.43 -6.70 13.82
CA ALA A 147 -12.06 -7.11 13.49
C ALA A 147 -11.13 -7.23 14.72
N GLY A 148 -11.59 -6.87 15.92
CA GLY A 148 -10.79 -6.84 17.14
C GLY A 148 -9.79 -5.68 17.22
N MET A 149 -10.03 -4.62 16.44
CA MET A 149 -9.21 -3.42 16.31
C MET A 149 -9.65 -2.28 17.24
N ILE A 150 -10.52 -2.55 18.21
CA ILE A 150 -10.84 -1.65 19.33
C ILE A 150 -10.21 -2.20 20.61
N TRP A 151 -9.62 -1.33 21.44
CA TRP A 151 -9.14 -1.76 22.75
C TRP A 151 -10.30 -2.00 23.72
N SER A 152 -10.15 -3.00 24.59
CA SER A 152 -11.15 -3.31 25.63
C SER A 152 -10.99 -2.45 26.89
N TRP A 153 -9.84 -1.79 27.06
CA TRP A 153 -9.45 -1.07 28.27
C TRP A 153 -9.35 0.44 28.10
N SER A 154 -9.45 0.94 26.86
CA SER A 154 -9.52 2.37 26.53
C SER A 154 -10.45 2.57 25.34
N ALA A 155 -11.06 3.75 25.26
CA ALA A 155 -11.78 4.15 24.05
C ALA A 155 -10.74 4.48 22.97
N GLY A 156 -10.60 3.62 21.96
CA GLY A 156 -9.66 3.87 20.87
C GLY A 156 -9.46 2.67 19.96
N TYR A 157 -8.97 2.98 18.76
CA TYR A 157 -8.56 1.98 17.78
C TYR A 157 -7.13 1.53 18.07
N LYS A 158 -6.88 0.24 17.84
CA LYS A 158 -5.55 -0.27 17.50
C LYS A 158 -5.30 0.13 16.05
N PHE A 159 -4.33 0.99 15.79
CA PHE A 159 -3.95 1.34 14.43
C PHE A 159 -3.13 0.22 13.78
N VAL A 160 -2.25 -0.42 14.56
CA VAL A 160 -1.54 -1.66 14.24
C VAL A 160 -1.74 -2.63 15.39
N ALA A 161 -1.94 -3.91 15.09
CA ALA A 161 -1.94 -5.01 16.04
C ALA A 161 -0.97 -6.10 15.55
N PHE A 162 0.18 -6.20 16.21
CA PHE A 162 1.22 -7.18 15.94
C PHE A 162 1.44 -8.02 17.21
N GLU A 163 0.97 -9.27 17.20
CA GLU A 163 0.98 -10.14 18.36
C GLU A 163 1.60 -11.50 18.01
N GLY A 164 2.13 -12.19 19.02
CA GLY A 164 2.74 -13.50 18.84
C GLY A 164 3.38 -13.99 20.12
N THR A 165 4.33 -14.90 19.95
CA THR A 165 5.22 -15.33 21.03
C THR A 165 6.68 -15.06 20.68
N PHE A 166 7.53 -14.93 21.68
CA PHE A 166 8.96 -14.82 21.49
C PHE A 166 9.75 -15.64 22.51
N THR A 167 10.95 -16.03 22.10
CA THR A 167 12.02 -16.50 22.99
C THR A 167 13.27 -15.65 22.77
N ALA A 168 14.19 -15.69 23.72
CA ALA A 168 15.45 -14.98 23.69
C ALA A 168 16.51 -15.78 24.48
N PRO A 169 17.80 -15.44 24.41
CA PRO A 169 18.84 -16.12 25.19
C PRO A 169 18.54 -16.17 26.70
N THR A 170 17.90 -15.13 27.25
CA THR A 170 17.48 -15.04 28.67
C THR A 170 16.01 -15.40 28.90
N VAL A 171 15.26 -15.72 27.83
CA VAL A 171 13.83 -16.08 27.86
C VAL A 171 13.65 -17.39 27.09
N THR A 172 13.95 -18.50 27.76
CA THR A 172 13.97 -19.83 27.12
C THR A 172 12.58 -20.46 26.97
N THR A 173 11.61 -19.99 27.76
CA THR A 173 10.20 -20.37 27.61
C THR A 173 9.49 -19.30 26.80
N ALA A 174 8.76 -19.71 25.76
CA ALA A 174 8.00 -18.79 24.92
C ALA A 174 7.06 -17.90 25.76
N LYS A 175 7.16 -16.59 25.56
CA LYS A 175 6.28 -15.59 26.17
C LYS A 175 5.46 -14.89 25.10
N GLU A 176 4.22 -14.56 25.41
CA GLU A 176 3.40 -13.73 24.54
C GLU A 176 3.98 -12.32 24.44
N PHE A 177 3.92 -11.73 23.25
CA PHE A 177 4.14 -10.30 23.04
C PHE A 177 2.95 -9.67 22.32
N LYS A 178 2.75 -8.37 22.56
CA LYS A 178 1.73 -7.56 21.89
C LYS A 178 2.28 -6.16 21.63
N VAL A 179 2.34 -5.78 20.37
CA VAL A 179 2.75 -4.44 19.93
C VAL A 179 1.56 -3.79 19.24
N HIS A 180 0.91 -2.85 19.91
CA HIS A 180 -0.23 -2.13 19.38
C HIS A 180 0.04 -0.63 19.33
N THR A 181 -0.21 0.00 18.19
CA THR A 181 -0.25 1.46 18.05
C THR A 181 -1.66 1.99 18.14
N GLY A 182 -1.81 3.26 18.47
CA GLY A 182 -3.11 3.92 18.64
C GLY A 182 -2.98 5.16 19.51
N GLN A 183 -4.11 5.69 19.97
CA GLN A 183 -4.12 6.79 20.93
C GLN A 183 -3.94 6.28 22.36
N THR A 184 -2.92 6.80 23.06
CA THR A 184 -2.66 6.46 24.47
C THR A 184 -2.35 7.72 25.27
N GLY A 185 -3.19 8.06 26.25
CA GLY A 185 -3.07 9.33 26.96
C GLY A 185 -3.23 10.50 25.98
N THR A 186 -2.24 11.38 25.93
CA THR A 186 -2.17 12.50 24.97
C THR A 186 -1.51 12.14 23.64
N ASP A 187 -0.83 11.00 23.57
CA ASP A 187 -0.08 10.60 22.39
C ASP A 187 -1.02 10.00 21.34
N TYR A 188 -0.87 10.45 20.09
CA TYR A 188 -1.67 10.01 18.97
C TYR A 188 -0.77 9.40 17.90
N ASN A 189 -0.62 8.07 17.93
CA ASN A 189 0.37 7.33 17.14
C ASN A 189 -0.08 7.07 15.69
N TYR A 190 -0.69 8.07 15.05
CA TYR A 190 -1.04 8.07 13.64
C TYR A 190 0.17 8.49 12.81
N THR A 191 0.40 7.83 11.68
CA THR A 191 1.48 8.20 10.75
C THR A 191 0.99 8.22 9.31
N GLU A 192 1.60 9.04 8.47
CA GLU A 192 1.33 9.07 7.04
C GLU A 192 2.46 8.37 6.28
N VAL A 193 2.10 7.68 5.21
CA VAL A 193 3.00 7.00 4.29
C VAL A 193 2.78 7.60 2.91
N THR A 194 3.86 7.98 2.22
CA THR A 194 3.82 8.46 0.83
C THR A 194 4.76 7.62 -0.01
N LEU A 195 4.22 6.94 -1.03
CA LEU A 195 4.97 6.06 -1.91
C LEU A 195 4.87 6.56 -3.34
N SER A 196 6.01 6.62 -4.03
CA SER A 196 6.05 6.89 -5.47
C SER A 196 5.94 5.59 -6.23
N PHE A 197 5.18 5.60 -7.31
CA PHE A 197 4.96 4.44 -8.16
C PHE A 197 6.18 4.29 -9.08
N PRO A 198 6.74 3.08 -9.23
CA PRO A 198 7.84 2.84 -10.16
C PRO A 198 7.40 3.01 -11.62
N GLU A 199 6.10 2.80 -11.88
CA GLU A 199 5.43 3.02 -13.14
C GLU A 199 4.08 3.70 -12.88
N ASN A 200 3.58 4.48 -13.85
CA ASN A 200 2.30 5.17 -13.68
C ASN A 200 1.15 4.17 -13.52
N ALA A 201 0.26 4.41 -12.56
CA ALA A 201 -1.03 3.73 -12.48
C ALA A 201 -2.01 4.42 -13.45
N LEU A 202 -2.41 3.71 -14.50
CA LEU A 202 -3.21 4.21 -15.61
C LEU A 202 -4.70 3.99 -15.31
N VAL A 203 -5.29 4.87 -14.50
CA VAL A 203 -6.73 4.79 -14.22
C VAL A 203 -7.50 5.21 -15.47
N ARG A 204 -8.34 4.31 -15.99
CA ARG A 204 -9.25 4.54 -17.13
C ARG A 204 -10.60 3.89 -16.84
N THR A 205 -11.59 4.14 -17.69
CA THR A 205 -12.88 3.43 -17.65
C THR A 205 -12.74 1.93 -17.98
N THR A 206 -11.67 1.53 -18.68
CA THR A 206 -11.37 0.17 -19.12
C THR A 206 -10.16 -0.47 -18.43
N ILE A 207 -9.38 0.32 -17.69
CA ILE A 207 -8.15 -0.10 -17.01
C ILE A 207 -8.30 0.18 -15.53
N THR A 208 -8.15 -0.86 -14.71
CA THR A 208 -8.08 -0.74 -13.24
C THR A 208 -6.68 -1.12 -12.80
N PRO A 209 -5.79 -0.15 -12.61
CA PRO A 209 -4.45 -0.45 -12.14
C PRO A 209 -4.48 -1.12 -10.76
N GLN A 210 -3.55 -2.05 -10.56
CA GLN A 210 -3.29 -2.68 -9.28
C GLN A 210 -1.86 -2.37 -8.84
N VAL A 211 -1.74 -1.64 -7.74
CA VAL A 211 -0.46 -1.25 -7.14
C VAL A 211 -0.11 -2.26 -6.06
N HIS A 212 1.02 -2.96 -6.22
CA HIS A 212 1.51 -3.97 -5.29
C HIS A 212 2.42 -3.32 -4.24
N ILE A 213 1.98 -3.32 -2.99
CA ILE A 213 2.66 -2.71 -1.85
C ILE A 213 3.23 -3.82 -0.98
N MET A 214 4.56 -3.95 -0.97
CA MET A 214 5.26 -4.84 -0.06
C MET A 214 5.33 -4.22 1.32
N THR A 215 4.91 -4.99 2.33
CA THR A 215 4.79 -4.56 3.72
C THR A 215 5.72 -5.39 4.60
N ASP A 216 6.91 -4.88 4.91
CA ASP A 216 7.91 -5.55 5.76
C ASP A 216 7.55 -5.45 7.25
N LEU A 217 6.87 -6.49 7.74
CA LEU A 217 6.43 -6.62 9.11
C LEU A 217 7.58 -6.68 10.13
N SER A 218 8.81 -6.99 9.69
CA SER A 218 9.96 -6.97 10.59
C SER A 218 10.22 -5.56 11.12
N GLN A 219 9.90 -4.51 10.35
CA GLN A 219 10.10 -3.11 10.74
C GLN A 219 9.35 -2.75 12.03
N VAL A 220 8.21 -3.39 12.33
CA VAL A 220 7.39 -3.09 13.52
C VAL A 220 8.24 -3.15 14.80
N ILE A 221 9.13 -4.14 14.91
CA ILE A 221 10.00 -4.33 16.09
C ILE A 221 11.50 -4.27 15.78
N ASP A 222 11.88 -4.39 14.52
CA ASP A 222 13.27 -4.51 14.05
C ASP A 222 13.60 -3.50 12.94
N GLY A 223 12.90 -2.35 12.91
CA GLY A 223 13.17 -1.26 11.98
C GLY A 223 14.39 -0.42 12.36
N ALA A 224 14.36 0.88 12.05
CA ALA A 224 15.41 1.81 12.48
C ALA A 224 15.57 1.82 14.01
N ASN A 225 14.45 1.76 14.73
CA ASN A 225 14.42 1.58 16.17
C ASN A 225 14.27 0.08 16.51
N LYS A 226 15.13 -0.44 17.38
CA LYS A 226 15.11 -1.84 17.81
C LYS A 226 14.30 -1.99 19.08
N ILE A 227 13.21 -2.74 19.02
CA ILE A 227 12.29 -2.94 20.14
C ILE A 227 12.67 -4.24 20.83
N ASN A 228 13.24 -4.12 22.02
CA ASN A 228 13.59 -5.26 22.87
C ASN A 228 12.34 -5.76 23.62
N LEU A 229 11.84 -6.94 23.23
CA LEU A 229 10.66 -7.59 23.80
C LEU A 229 10.96 -8.24 25.16
N THR A 230 12.20 -8.66 25.37
CA THR A 230 12.69 -9.19 26.65
C THR A 230 12.56 -8.15 27.77
N GLU A 231 12.82 -6.89 27.47
CA GLU A 231 12.58 -5.77 28.38
C GLU A 231 11.10 -5.40 28.50
N ALA A 232 10.33 -5.45 27.40
CA ALA A 232 8.90 -5.11 27.40
C ALA A 232 8.14 -5.87 26.30
N ALA A 233 7.51 -6.98 26.66
CA ALA A 233 6.76 -7.80 25.73
C ALA A 233 5.41 -7.18 25.30
N THR A 234 4.87 -6.27 26.11
CA THR A 234 3.64 -5.54 25.81
C THR A 234 3.98 -4.07 25.55
N VAL A 235 3.89 -3.65 24.29
CA VAL A 235 4.12 -2.28 23.84
C VAL A 235 2.80 -1.70 23.34
N MET A 236 2.09 -0.99 24.21
CA MET A 236 0.81 -0.33 23.90
C MET A 236 0.76 1.10 24.42
N GLY A 237 1.90 1.69 24.77
CA GLY A 237 2.00 3.06 25.29
C GLY A 237 3.45 3.41 25.67
N GLY A 238 3.67 4.67 26.05
CA GLY A 238 4.97 5.17 26.51
C GLY A 238 6.04 5.28 25.42
N ALA A 239 7.28 5.54 25.82
CA ALA A 239 8.37 5.87 24.90
C ALA A 239 8.66 4.79 23.85
N LYS A 240 8.57 3.50 24.22
CA LYS A 240 8.75 2.40 23.26
C LYS A 240 7.69 2.40 22.16
N LEU A 241 6.47 2.86 22.45
CA LEU A 241 5.43 2.94 21.43
C LEU A 241 5.76 4.01 20.38
N ALA A 242 6.28 5.18 20.78
CA ALA A 242 6.68 6.21 19.84
C ALA A 242 7.78 5.73 18.86
N LEU A 243 8.69 4.89 19.34
CA LEU A 243 9.72 4.24 18.51
C LEU A 243 9.12 3.27 17.49
N VAL A 244 8.16 2.43 17.92
CA VAL A 244 7.39 1.56 17.02
C VAL A 244 6.70 2.40 15.94
N THR A 245 5.97 3.45 16.33
CA THR A 245 5.25 4.34 15.41
C THR A 245 6.16 4.96 14.35
N THR A 246 7.38 5.35 14.76
CA THR A 246 8.39 5.87 13.83
C THR A 246 8.78 4.83 12.78
N ASN A 247 8.94 3.57 13.17
CA ASN A 247 9.27 2.49 12.24
C ASN A 247 8.13 2.19 11.24
N ILE A 248 6.86 2.32 11.65
CA ILE A 248 5.70 1.96 10.81
C ILE A 248 5.74 2.64 9.44
N SER A 249 6.16 3.90 9.36
CA SER A 249 6.22 4.60 8.07
C SER A 249 7.17 3.95 7.05
N SER A 250 8.19 3.24 7.53
CA SER A 250 9.25 2.62 6.73
C SER A 250 8.95 1.18 6.32
N MET A 251 7.83 0.60 6.75
CA MET A 251 7.49 -0.79 6.43
C MET A 251 6.92 -0.99 5.02
N PHE A 252 6.52 0.09 4.34
CA PHE A 252 5.84 0.00 3.06
C PHE A 252 6.76 0.43 1.91
N LYS A 253 6.73 -0.34 0.82
CA LYS A 253 7.33 0.02 -0.46
C LYS A 253 6.45 -0.47 -1.59
N ILE A 254 6.47 0.21 -2.73
CA ILE A 254 5.81 -0.32 -3.93
C ILE A 254 6.79 -1.21 -4.65
N ASP A 255 6.32 -2.40 -5.03
CA ASP A 255 7.09 -3.34 -5.85
C ASP A 255 6.88 -3.04 -7.33
N HIS A 256 5.63 -3.08 -7.78
CA HIS A 256 5.25 -2.81 -9.17
C HIS A 256 3.79 -2.34 -9.29
N VAL A 257 3.40 -1.97 -10.52
CA VAL A 257 2.02 -1.59 -10.88
C VAL A 257 1.59 -2.43 -12.09
N HIS A 258 0.46 -3.13 -11.99
CA HIS A 258 -0.17 -3.77 -13.15
C HIS A 258 -1.24 -2.86 -13.74
N ASN A 259 -1.21 -2.64 -15.06
CA ASN A 259 -2.14 -1.79 -15.80
C ASN A 259 -3.04 -2.62 -16.75
N ASP A 260 -3.45 -3.80 -16.31
CA ASP A 260 -4.17 -4.74 -17.17
C ASP A 260 -5.52 -4.18 -17.63
N GLN A 261 -5.78 -4.27 -18.93
CA GLN A 261 -7.09 -3.94 -19.49
C GLN A 261 -8.08 -5.07 -19.18
N PHE A 262 -9.30 -4.70 -18.78
CA PHE A 262 -10.39 -5.66 -18.83
C PHE A 262 -10.78 -5.90 -20.28
N PHE A 263 -10.23 -6.94 -20.91
CA PHE A 263 -10.82 -7.46 -22.14
C PHE A 263 -12.17 -8.09 -21.77
N ASN A 264 -13.24 -7.36 -22.07
CA ASN A 264 -14.58 -7.92 -22.09
C ASN A 264 -14.54 -9.10 -23.08
N GLN A 265 -14.55 -10.34 -22.60
CA GLN A 265 -14.78 -11.51 -23.47
C GLN A 265 -16.21 -11.43 -24.02
N LYS A 266 -16.40 -10.60 -25.04
CA LYS A 266 -17.49 -10.75 -26.01
C LYS A 266 -16.89 -11.28 -27.30
N ALA A 267 -16.65 -12.58 -27.31
CA ALA A 267 -16.37 -13.41 -28.48
C ALA A 267 -16.68 -14.83 -28.01
N VAL A 268 -17.51 -15.68 -28.62
CA VAL A 268 -18.19 -15.74 -29.90
C VAL A 268 -19.43 -16.61 -29.62
N ARG A 269 -20.64 -16.19 -29.95
CA ARG A 269 -21.71 -17.16 -30.22
C ARG A 269 -21.88 -17.20 -31.72
N ASN A 270 -21.56 -18.37 -32.26
CA ASN A 270 -21.75 -18.78 -33.65
C ASN A 270 -23.14 -18.41 -34.17
#